data_AF-A0A0X3PTU3-F1
#
_entry.id   AF-A0A0X3PTU3-F1
#
_cell.length_a   1.000
_cell.length_b   1.000
_cell.length_c   1.000
_cell.angle_alpha   90.00
_cell.angle_beta   90.00
_cell.angle_gamma   90.00
#
_symmetry.space_group_name_H-M   'P 1'
#
loop_
_entity.id
_entity.type
_entity.pdbx_description
1 polymer ?
#
loop_
_entity_poly.entity_id
_entity_poly.type
_entity_poly.pdbx_seq_one_letter_code
_entity_poly.pdbx_strand_id
1 'polypeptide(L)'
;ASQAFGRLQASVWNRHGIHLNTKLKMYKAVVLSTLLYGAETWTVYSNQARKLNHFHLSCLRRILKLRWQDRIPDTEVLERTGILSIHAMLRQVQLRWSGHLVRMDDERLPKRLFYGDVATGSRRQGGQKRRYKDTLKKSLKQLQINSATW
;
A
#
# COMPACT_ATOMS: atom_id res chain seq x y z
N ALA A 1 -5.66 -11.64 0.29
CA ALA A 1 -4.57 -11.48 1.29
C ALA A 1 -4.81 -12.23 2.60
N SER A 2 -5.91 -11.98 3.34
CA SER A 2 -6.18 -12.69 4.61
C SER A 2 -6.22 -14.21 4.47
N GLN A 3 -6.94 -14.72 3.46
CA GLN A 3 -6.98 -16.16 3.16
C GLN A 3 -5.58 -16.70 2.82
N ALA A 4 -4.81 -15.99 1.99
CA ALA A 4 -3.44 -16.38 1.64
C ALA A 4 -2.54 -16.48 2.88
N PHE A 5 -2.65 -15.53 3.82
CA PHE A 5 -1.94 -15.61 5.10
C PHE A 5 -2.40 -16.81 5.94
N GLY A 6 -3.71 -17.03 6.04
CA GLY A 6 -4.27 -18.15 6.81
C GLY A 6 -3.87 -19.53 6.28
N ARG A 7 -3.83 -19.72 4.95
CA ARG A 7 -3.41 -20.98 4.32
C ARG A 7 -1.97 -21.38 4.63
N LEU A 8 -1.10 -20.40 4.89
CA LEU A 8 0.32 -20.62 5.22
C LEU A 8 0.57 -20.80 6.74
N GLN A 9 -0.48 -20.80 7.56
CA GLN A 9 -0.35 -20.80 9.03
C GLN A 9 0.33 -22.07 9.57
N ALA A 10 -0.14 -23.24 9.19
CA ALA A 10 0.44 -24.51 9.65
C ALA A 10 1.80 -24.80 9.00
N SER A 11 1.93 -24.54 7.69
CA SER A 11 3.12 -24.92 6.91
C SER A 11 4.30 -23.97 7.07
N VAL A 12 4.05 -22.67 7.27
CA VAL A 12 5.11 -21.63 7.32
C VAL A 12 5.15 -20.92 8.66
N TRP A 13 4.04 -20.31 9.12
CA TRP A 13 4.09 -19.40 10.28
C TRP A 13 4.34 -20.15 11.60
N ASN A 14 3.73 -21.31 11.78
CA ASN A 14 3.84 -22.11 13.00
C ASN A 14 5.00 -23.12 13.00
N ARG A 15 5.64 -23.35 11.85
CA ARG A 15 6.75 -24.31 11.76
C ARG A 15 8.02 -23.74 12.40
N HIS A 16 8.60 -24.49 13.33
CA HIS A 16 9.82 -24.09 14.06
C HIS A 16 11.09 -24.20 13.22
N GLY A 17 11.17 -25.19 12.31
CA GLY A 17 12.34 -25.40 11.45
C GLY A 17 12.52 -24.39 10.31
N ILE A 18 11.69 -23.34 10.22
CA ILE A 18 11.81 -22.31 9.18
C ILE A 18 12.36 -21.03 9.81
N HIS A 19 13.49 -20.55 9.28
CA HIS A 19 14.09 -19.28 9.70
C HIS A 19 13.17 -18.09 9.47
N LEU A 20 13.22 -17.11 10.38
CA LEU A 20 12.43 -15.89 10.32
C LEU A 20 12.58 -15.16 8.97
N ASN A 21 13.80 -15.03 8.46
CA ASN A 21 14.05 -14.38 7.17
C ASN A 21 13.28 -15.05 6.01
N THR A 22 13.22 -16.38 6.00
CA THR A 22 12.43 -17.14 5.01
C THR A 22 10.93 -16.87 5.16
N LYS A 23 10.41 -16.80 6.39
CA LYS A 23 9.02 -16.41 6.65
C LYS A 23 8.71 -15.01 6.14
N LEU A 24 9.62 -14.05 6.36
CA LEU A 24 9.46 -12.68 5.88
C LEU A 24 9.50 -12.58 4.34
N LYS A 25 10.38 -13.34 3.69
CA LYS A 25 10.40 -13.45 2.22
C LYS A 25 9.10 -14.02 1.68
N MET A 26 8.58 -15.11 2.27
CA MET A 26 7.27 -15.68 1.91
C MET A 26 6.12 -14.68 2.13
N TYR A 27 6.16 -13.95 3.23
CA TYR A 27 5.18 -12.91 3.52
C TYR A 27 5.16 -11.81 2.45
N LYS A 28 6.35 -11.31 2.06
CA LYS A 28 6.50 -10.35 0.96
C LYS A 28 5.98 -10.90 -0.36
N ALA A 29 6.39 -12.11 -0.73
CA ALA A 29 6.11 -12.72 -2.02
C ALA A 29 4.64 -13.09 -2.23
N VAL A 30 3.94 -13.55 -1.18
CA VAL A 30 2.57 -14.09 -1.31
C VAL A 30 1.54 -13.14 -0.72
N VAL A 31 1.76 -12.65 0.50
CA VAL A 31 0.72 -11.94 1.24
C VAL A 31 0.71 -10.47 0.89
N LEU A 32 1.88 -9.81 0.90
CA LEU A 32 1.98 -8.39 0.56
C LEU A 32 1.69 -8.13 -0.91
N SER A 33 2.19 -8.98 -1.82
CA SER A 33 1.85 -8.90 -3.26
C SER A 33 0.34 -8.96 -3.48
N THR A 34 -0.34 -9.93 -2.84
CA THR A 34 -1.81 -10.04 -2.91
C THR A 34 -2.51 -8.86 -2.23
N LEU A 35 -1.96 -8.32 -1.14
CA LEU A 35 -2.56 -7.19 -0.40
C LEU A 35 -2.50 -5.89 -1.18
N LEU A 36 -1.42 -5.68 -1.93
CA LEU A 36 -1.15 -4.47 -2.69
C LEU A 36 -1.47 -4.61 -4.18
N TYR A 37 -2.08 -5.73 -4.58
CA TYR A 37 -2.43 -5.98 -5.97
C TYR A 37 -3.39 -4.90 -6.50
N GLY A 38 -2.95 -4.16 -7.53
CA GLY A 38 -3.73 -3.05 -8.10
C GLY A 38 -3.71 -1.76 -7.28
N ALA A 39 -2.92 -1.69 -6.21
CA ALA A 39 -2.81 -0.50 -5.38
C ALA A 39 -2.25 0.72 -6.14
N GLU A 40 -1.63 0.51 -7.30
CA GLU A 40 -1.19 1.58 -8.22
C GLU A 40 -2.31 2.57 -8.55
N THR A 41 -3.55 2.09 -8.70
CA THR A 41 -4.67 2.85 -9.25
C THR A 41 -5.77 3.14 -8.22
N TRP A 42 -5.64 2.63 -7.00
CA TRP A 42 -6.64 2.83 -5.96
C TRP A 42 -6.69 4.28 -5.46
N THR A 43 -7.90 4.82 -5.35
CA THR A 43 -8.20 5.95 -4.45
C THR A 43 -8.25 5.46 -3.01
N VAL A 44 -7.10 5.42 -2.34
CA VAL A 44 -7.01 4.94 -0.95
C VAL A 44 -7.51 6.01 0.03
N TYR A 45 -8.67 5.77 0.63
CA TYR A 45 -9.18 6.57 1.75
C TYR A 45 -8.45 6.22 3.06
N SER A 46 -8.41 7.17 4.00
CA SER A 46 -7.77 7.00 5.31
C SER A 46 -8.25 5.76 6.05
N ASN A 47 -9.56 5.49 6.06
CA ASN A 47 -10.13 4.31 6.69
C ASN A 47 -9.65 3.00 6.06
N GLN A 48 -9.47 2.97 4.74
CA GLN A 48 -8.96 1.79 4.03
C GLN A 48 -7.48 1.58 4.34
N ALA A 49 -6.67 2.64 4.28
CA ALA A 49 -5.25 2.57 4.65
C ALA A 49 -5.07 2.08 6.09
N ARG A 50 -5.91 2.53 7.04
CA ARG A 50 -5.88 2.08 8.44
C ARG A 50 -6.17 0.59 8.57
N LYS A 51 -7.19 0.08 7.87
CA LYS A 51 -7.53 -1.36 7.87
C LYS A 51 -6.39 -2.20 7.30
N LEU A 52 -5.81 -1.76 6.19
CA LEU A 52 -4.66 -2.43 5.57
C LEU A 52 -3.44 -2.43 6.51
N ASN A 53 -3.16 -1.30 7.17
CA ASN A 53 -2.06 -1.18 8.13
C ASN A 53 -2.25 -2.10 9.34
N HIS A 54 -3.47 -2.14 9.90
CA HIS A 54 -3.78 -3.07 10.99
C HIS A 54 -3.60 -4.54 10.58
N PHE A 55 -4.09 -4.91 9.39
CA PHE A 55 -3.88 -6.27 8.86
C PHE A 55 -2.39 -6.60 8.70
N HIS A 56 -1.61 -5.68 8.14
CA HIS A 56 -0.18 -5.84 7.93
C HIS A 56 0.57 -6.06 9.25
N LEU A 57 0.36 -5.18 10.24
CA LEU A 57 0.99 -5.28 11.55
C LEU A 57 0.56 -6.54 12.32
N SER A 58 -0.72 -6.91 12.22
CA SER A 58 -1.22 -8.16 12.81
C SER A 58 -0.51 -9.38 12.23
N CYS A 59 -0.27 -9.40 10.91
CA CYS A 59 0.50 -10.48 10.26
C CYS A 59 1.95 -10.52 10.76
N LEU A 60 2.63 -9.36 10.81
CA LEU A 60 4.03 -9.29 11.26
C LEU A 60 4.18 -9.73 12.71
N ARG A 61 3.29 -9.27 13.60
CA ARG A 61 3.28 -9.72 15.01
C ARG A 61 3.09 -11.23 15.14
N ARG A 62 2.21 -11.83 14.33
CA ARG A 62 2.00 -13.29 14.30
C ARG A 62 3.23 -14.05 13.79
N ILE A 63 3.94 -13.52 12.79
CA ILE A 63 5.19 -14.11 12.27
C ILE A 63 6.28 -14.05 13.33
N LEU A 64 6.40 -12.93 14.04
CA LEU A 64 7.37 -12.71 15.12
C LEU A 64 6.99 -13.38 16.45
N LYS A 65 5.80 -14.00 16.54
CA LYS A 65 5.26 -14.62 17.75
C LYS A 65 5.13 -13.64 18.94
N LEU A 66 4.85 -12.37 18.65
CA LEU A 66 4.65 -11.34 19.66
C LEU A 66 3.26 -11.43 20.28
N ARG A 67 3.22 -11.30 21.61
CA ARG A 67 2.01 -11.22 22.43
C ARG A 67 1.69 -9.77 22.76
N TRP A 68 0.44 -9.49 23.11
CA TRP A 68 0.03 -8.16 23.54
C TRP A 68 0.75 -7.70 24.82
N GLN A 69 1.13 -8.66 25.67
CA GLN A 69 1.85 -8.44 26.94
C GLN A 69 3.25 -7.88 26.72
N ASP A 70 3.86 -8.13 25.56
CA ASP A 70 5.22 -7.70 25.26
C ASP A 70 5.29 -6.16 25.04
N ARG A 71 4.13 -5.49 24.90
CA ARG A 71 3.98 -4.03 24.73
C ARG A 71 4.90 -3.42 23.65
N ILE A 72 5.23 -4.22 22.63
CA ILE A 72 6.12 -3.80 21.55
C ILE A 72 5.41 -2.83 20.60
N PRO A 73 5.95 -1.62 20.38
CA PRO A 73 5.33 -0.64 19.50
C PRO A 73 5.38 -1.08 18.03
N ASP A 74 4.46 -0.56 17.22
CA ASP A 74 4.36 -0.92 15.80
C ASP A 74 5.64 -0.53 15.01
N THR A 75 6.33 0.54 15.42
CA THR A 75 7.59 1.00 14.83
C THR A 75 8.69 -0.06 14.97
N GLU A 76 8.85 -0.62 16.17
CA GLU A 76 9.81 -1.68 16.47
C GLU A 76 9.49 -2.98 15.69
N VAL A 77 8.20 -3.29 15.48
CA VAL A 77 7.79 -4.44 14.63
C VAL A 77 8.27 -4.26 13.19
N LEU A 78 8.14 -3.04 12.65
CA LEU A 78 8.60 -2.73 11.29
C LEU A 78 10.14 -2.77 11.20
N GLU A 79 10.83 -2.22 12.19
CA GLU A 79 12.30 -2.21 12.27
C GLU A 79 12.87 -3.63 12.29
N ARG A 80 12.38 -4.50 13.20
CA ARG A 80 12.82 -5.90 13.30
C ARG A 80 12.61 -6.71 12.02
N THR A 81 11.59 -6.37 11.25
CA THR A 81 11.28 -7.10 10.00
C THR A 81 11.95 -6.50 8.77
N GLY A 82 12.42 -5.26 8.85
CA GLY A 82 12.90 -4.51 7.69
C GLY A 82 11.81 -4.34 6.61
N ILE A 83 10.54 -4.31 7.01
CA ILE A 83 9.40 -4.14 6.10
C ILE A 83 8.81 -2.74 6.29
N LEU A 84 8.57 -2.06 5.18
CA LEU A 84 7.97 -0.74 5.18
C LEU A 84 6.52 -0.79 5.70
N SER A 85 6.06 0.30 6.30
CA SER A 85 4.64 0.46 6.65
C SER A 85 3.75 0.41 5.40
N ILE A 86 2.48 0.05 5.57
CA ILE A 86 1.50 0.06 4.47
C ILE A 86 1.38 1.45 3.85
N HIS A 87 1.44 2.51 4.66
CA HIS A 87 1.40 3.88 4.16
C HIS A 87 2.59 4.21 3.24
N ALA A 88 3.79 3.73 3.59
CA ALA A 88 4.97 3.91 2.75
C ALA A 88 4.87 3.07 1.47
N MET A 89 4.47 1.81 1.55
CA MET A 89 4.32 0.93 0.38
C MET A 89 3.27 1.45 -0.61
N LEU A 90 2.10 1.85 -0.12
CA LEU A 90 1.04 2.43 -0.98
C LEU A 90 1.53 3.67 -1.71
N ARG A 91 2.24 4.56 -1.00
CA ARG A 91 2.82 5.77 -1.59
C ARG A 91 3.85 5.43 -2.65
N GLN A 92 4.76 4.48 -2.36
CA GLN A 92 5.80 4.07 -3.29
C GLN A 92 5.20 3.47 -4.58
N VAL A 93 4.21 2.59 -4.46
CA VAL A 93 3.54 1.96 -5.61
C VAL A 93 2.80 3.01 -6.45
N GLN A 94 2.06 3.93 -5.82
CA GLN A 94 1.37 5.02 -6.52
C GLN A 94 2.33 5.97 -7.24
N LEU A 95 3.43 6.36 -6.59
CA LEU A 95 4.42 7.25 -7.19
C LEU A 95 5.20 6.58 -8.32
N ARG A 96 5.51 5.28 -8.18
CA ARG A 96 6.14 4.52 -9.26
C ARG A 96 5.24 4.46 -10.49
N TRP A 97 3.95 4.18 -10.28
CA TRP A 97 2.95 4.17 -11.36
C TRP A 97 2.79 5.55 -11.99
N SER A 98 2.66 6.61 -11.20
CA SER A 98 2.51 7.96 -11.76
C SER A 98 3.74 8.42 -12.51
N GLY A 99 4.95 8.12 -12.01
CA GLY A 99 6.18 8.41 -12.73
C GLY A 99 6.29 7.63 -14.03
N HIS A 100 5.73 6.42 -14.11
CA HIS A 100 5.61 5.70 -15.38
C HIS A 100 4.57 6.37 -16.31
N LEU A 101 3.41 6.76 -15.77
CA LEU A 101 2.33 7.41 -16.51
C LEU A 101 2.75 8.74 -17.13
N VAL A 102 3.56 9.55 -16.44
CA VAL A 102 4.11 10.82 -16.98
C VAL A 102 5.04 10.56 -18.17
N ARG A 103 5.84 9.50 -18.11
CA ARG A 103 6.81 9.13 -19.15
C ARG A 103 6.16 8.38 -20.33
N MET A 104 4.90 7.96 -20.22
CA MET A 104 4.17 7.37 -21.34
C MET A 104 3.90 8.41 -22.41
N ASP A 105 3.72 7.95 -23.64
CA ASP A 105 3.25 8.75 -24.76
C ASP A 105 1.82 9.30 -24.50
N ASP A 106 1.55 10.53 -24.95
CA ASP A 106 0.28 11.24 -24.75
C ASP A 106 -0.90 10.57 -25.47
N GLU A 107 -0.66 9.78 -26.51
CA GLU A 107 -1.70 9.05 -27.22
C GLU A 107 -2.19 7.82 -26.42
N ARG A 108 -1.40 7.34 -25.45
CA ARG A 108 -1.78 6.14 -24.68
C ARG A 108 -3.00 6.42 -23.81
N LEU A 109 -3.98 5.52 -23.89
CA LEU A 109 -5.24 5.59 -23.14
C LEU A 109 -5.07 5.88 -21.64
N PRO A 110 -4.12 5.27 -20.89
CA PRO A 110 -3.97 5.57 -19.47
C PRO A 110 -3.60 7.03 -19.20
N LYS A 111 -2.71 7.62 -20.01
CA LYS A 111 -2.28 9.02 -19.87
C LYS A 111 -3.40 9.97 -20.29
N ARG A 112 -4.08 9.67 -21.40
CA ARG A 112 -5.28 10.41 -21.85
C ARG A 112 -6.40 10.39 -20.83
N LEU A 113 -6.72 9.23 -20.25
CA LEU A 113 -7.74 9.11 -19.21
C LEU A 113 -7.33 9.86 -17.94
N PHE A 114 -6.03 9.84 -17.62
CA PHE A 114 -5.51 10.50 -16.44
C PHE A 114 -5.62 12.02 -16.54
N TYR A 115 -5.13 12.60 -17.64
CA TYR A 115 -5.10 14.05 -17.85
C TYR A 115 -6.40 14.59 -18.46
N GLY A 116 -7.21 13.75 -19.08
CA GLY A 116 -8.50 14.11 -19.65
C GLY A 116 -9.48 14.61 -18.59
N ASP A 117 -10.11 15.74 -18.90
CA ASP A 117 -11.23 16.26 -18.14
C ASP A 117 -12.54 15.84 -18.80
N VAL A 118 -13.58 15.66 -17.97
CA VAL A 118 -14.91 15.37 -18.49
C VAL A 118 -15.46 16.67 -19.07
N ALA A 119 -15.65 16.73 -20.38
CA ALA A 119 -16.10 17.93 -21.09
C ALA A 119 -17.50 18.40 -20.66
N THR A 120 -18.34 17.49 -20.16
CA THR A 120 -19.72 17.76 -19.75
C THR A 120 -20.05 17.11 -18.41
N GLY A 121 -20.77 17.85 -17.56
CA GLY A 121 -21.23 17.39 -16.26
C GLY A 121 -20.62 18.16 -15.09
N SER A 122 -21.49 18.69 -14.23
CA SER A 122 -21.09 19.34 -12.98
C SER A 122 -20.97 18.31 -11.87
N ARG A 123 -20.02 18.52 -10.95
CA ARG A 123 -19.99 17.74 -9.71
C ARG A 123 -21.05 18.26 -8.76
N ARG A 124 -21.73 17.34 -8.07
CA ARG A 124 -22.60 17.70 -6.95
C ARG A 124 -21.83 18.54 -5.93
N GLN A 125 -22.43 19.64 -5.49
CA GLN A 125 -21.92 20.44 -4.38
C GLN A 125 -21.97 19.62 -3.08
N GLY A 126 -20.98 19.82 -2.20
CA GLY A 126 -20.85 19.11 -0.91
C GLY A 126 -19.59 18.26 -0.79
N GLY A 127 -19.63 17.22 0.06
CA GLY A 127 -18.50 16.34 0.39
C GLY A 127 -18.03 15.46 -0.76
N GLN A 128 -17.34 16.06 -1.74
CA GLN A 128 -16.88 15.37 -2.93
C GLN A 128 -15.88 14.25 -2.58
N LYS A 129 -16.09 13.07 -3.17
CA LYS A 129 -15.15 11.96 -3.07
C LYS A 129 -13.80 12.38 -3.68
N ARG A 130 -12.73 12.13 -2.93
CA ARG A 130 -11.34 12.33 -3.39
C ARG A 130 -11.07 11.56 -4.67
N ARG A 131 -10.43 12.22 -5.63
CA ARG A 131 -9.87 11.61 -6.83
C ARG A 131 -8.50 11.01 -6.53
N TYR A 132 -8.02 10.17 -7.44
CA TYR A 132 -6.67 9.64 -7.39
C TYR A 132 -5.63 10.78 -7.42
N LYS A 133 -5.82 11.76 -8.31
CA LYS A 133 -5.00 12.98 -8.41
C LYS A 133 -4.85 13.69 -7.06
N ASP A 134 -5.91 13.76 -6.25
CA ASP A 134 -5.87 14.45 -4.95
C ASP A 134 -4.98 13.72 -3.94
N THR A 135 -5.10 12.39 -3.88
CA THR A 135 -4.25 11.54 -3.05
C THR A 135 -2.80 11.65 -3.46
N LEU A 136 -2.53 11.69 -4.77
CA LEU A 136 -1.17 11.76 -5.29
C LEU A 136 -0.54 13.14 -5.05
N LYS A 137 -1.28 14.23 -5.28
CA LYS A 137 -0.83 15.60 -4.92
C LYS A 137 -0.49 15.71 -3.44
N LYS A 138 -1.30 15.11 -2.56
CA LYS A 138 -0.97 15.03 -1.12
C LYS A 138 0.34 14.28 -0.90
N SER A 139 0.55 13.17 -1.62
CA SER A 139 1.76 12.38 -1.50
C SER A 139 3.03 13.11 -1.95
N LEU A 140 2.96 13.84 -3.07
CA LEU A 140 4.06 14.66 -3.59
C LEU A 140 4.42 15.78 -2.62
N LYS A 141 3.42 16.51 -2.10
CA LYS A 141 3.63 17.58 -1.11
C LYS A 141 4.34 17.07 0.14
N GLN A 142 3.95 15.90 0.64
CA GLN A 142 4.58 15.28 1.81
C GLN A 142 6.04 14.85 1.58
N LEU A 143 6.43 14.65 0.31
CA LEU A 143 7.79 14.32 -0.08
C LEU A 143 8.58 15.54 -0.61
N GLN A 144 8.01 16.75 -0.50
CA GLN A 144 8.60 17.99 -1.02
C GLN A 144 8.90 17.95 -2.53
N ILE A 145 8.16 17.13 -3.29
CA ILE A 145 8.25 17.09 -4.75
C ILE A 145 7.31 18.18 -5.30
N ASN A 146 7.83 19.03 -6.19
CA ASN A 146 7.04 20.09 -6.80
C ASN A 146 5.86 19.49 -7.59
N SER A 147 4.64 19.78 -7.13
CA SER A 147 3.41 19.29 -7.77
C SER A 147 2.98 20.11 -8.99
N ALA A 148 3.65 21.22 -9.29
CA ALA A 148 3.36 22.09 -10.43
C ALA A 148 4.17 21.72 -11.68
N THR A 149 5.28 20.98 -11.54
CA THR A 149 6.13 20.50 -12.64
C THR A 149 5.77 19.06 -13.05
N TRP A 150 4.50 18.67 -12.91
CA TRP A 150 4.00 17.29 -13.07
C TRP A 150 2.87 17.19 -14.09
#